data_AF-A0AAN7VXP2-F1
#
_entry.id   AF-A0AAN7VXP2-F1
#
_cell.length_a   1.000
_cell.length_b   1.000
_cell.length_c   1.000
_cell.angle_alpha   90.00
_cell.angle_beta   90.00
_cell.angle_gamma   90.00
#
_symmetry.space_group_name_H-M   'P 1'
#
loop_
_entity.id
_entity.type
_entity.pdbx_description
1 polymer ?
#
loop_
_entity_poly.entity_id
_entity_poly.type
_entity_poly.pdbx_seq_one_letter_code
_entity_poly.pdbx_strand_id
1 'polypeptide(L)'
;MTPILNPVGNAEVQYTQRQRSARNCIERCNGVLKGRFRCLIGERKMRYDPGTVGRIAIACAVLHNFCIEGRIDVNFDIHGLHDNVNNNPVQMVAQNANGFEARRQLIERYFN
;
A
#
# COMPACT_ATOMS: atom_id res chain seq x y z
N MET A 1 8.18 -3.90 -4.90
CA MET A 1 8.55 -5.17 -4.25
C MET A 1 7.43 -6.17 -4.48
N THR A 2 7.72 -7.40 -4.88
CA THR A 2 6.72 -8.40 -5.34
C THR A 2 6.82 -9.71 -4.57
N PRO A 3 5.69 -10.29 -4.14
CA PRO A 3 5.69 -11.57 -3.45
C PRO A 3 6.18 -12.70 -4.37
N ILE A 4 6.74 -13.75 -3.78
CA ILE A 4 7.09 -14.97 -4.50
C ILE A 4 5.84 -15.84 -4.56
N LEU A 5 5.42 -16.26 -5.76
CA LEU A 5 4.20 -17.05 -5.97
C LEU A 5 4.36 -18.48 -5.47
N ASN A 6 5.53 -19.09 -5.76
CA ASN A 6 5.87 -20.46 -5.37
C ASN A 6 7.20 -20.44 -4.60
N PRO A 7 7.20 -20.02 -3.32
CA PRO A 7 8.40 -20.04 -2.50
C PRO A 7 8.83 -21.49 -2.24
N VAL A 8 10.08 -21.82 -2.53
CA VAL A 8 10.61 -23.19 -2.40
C VAL A 8 11.41 -23.32 -1.10
N GLY A 9 11.98 -22.22 -0.59
CA GLY A 9 12.78 -22.18 0.63
C GLY A 9 12.12 -21.46 1.81
N ASN A 10 12.53 -21.79 3.04
CA ASN A 10 12.02 -21.16 4.28
C ASN A 10 12.21 -19.63 4.26
N ALA A 11 13.37 -19.15 3.79
CA ALA A 11 13.67 -17.72 3.65
C ALA A 11 12.67 -17.00 2.72
N GLU A 12 12.32 -17.63 1.60
CA GLU A 12 11.36 -17.09 0.62
C GLU A 12 9.92 -17.07 1.17
N VAL A 13 9.56 -18.10 1.94
CA VAL A 13 8.26 -18.17 2.65
C VAL A 13 8.16 -17.03 3.66
N GLN A 14 9.17 -16.86 4.52
CA GLN A 14 9.18 -15.79 5.53
C GLN A 14 9.16 -14.40 4.89
N TYR A 15 9.96 -14.18 3.85
CA TYR A 15 9.94 -12.93 3.07
C TYR A 15 8.53 -12.65 2.53
N THR A 16 7.92 -13.64 1.87
CA THR A 16 6.60 -13.49 1.26
C THR A 16 5.53 -13.21 2.32
N GLN A 17 5.59 -13.88 3.47
CA GLN A 17 4.67 -13.67 4.58
C GLN A 17 4.80 -12.25 5.17
N ARG A 18 6.03 -11.79 5.45
CA ARG A 18 6.26 -10.42 5.96
C ARG A 18 5.82 -9.37 4.95
N GLN A 19 6.11 -9.58 3.67
CA GLN A 19 5.69 -8.67 2.61
C GLN A 19 4.15 -8.57 2.52
N ARG A 20 3.45 -9.71 2.56
CA ARG A 20 1.98 -9.74 2.54
C ARG A 20 1.38 -9.02 3.76
N SER A 21 1.94 -9.25 4.94
CA SER A 21 1.51 -8.59 6.18
C SER A 21 1.70 -7.07 6.10
N ALA A 22 2.87 -6.60 5.65
CA ALA A 22 3.14 -5.18 5.46
C ALA A 22 2.19 -4.54 4.43
N ARG A 23 1.96 -5.22 3.29
CA ARG A 23 1.00 -4.74 2.28
C ARG A 23 -0.41 -4.61 2.84
N ASN A 24 -0.91 -5.61 3.57
CA ASN A 24 -2.23 -5.58 4.17
C ASN A 24 -2.39 -4.37 5.12
N CYS A 25 -1.40 -4.11 5.98
CA CYS A 25 -1.40 -2.95 6.87
C CYS A 25 -1.51 -1.62 6.08
N ILE A 26 -0.69 -1.45 5.04
CA ILE A 26 -0.68 -0.25 4.20
C ILE A 26 -2.00 -0.10 3.43
N GLU A 27 -2.55 -1.18 2.89
CA GLU A 27 -3.82 -1.16 2.15
C GLU A 27 -4.99 -0.76 3.05
N ARG A 28 -5.04 -1.31 4.27
CA ARG A 28 -6.05 -0.92 5.27
C ARG A 28 -5.92 0.54 5.66
N CYS A 29 -4.70 1.02 5.92
CA CYS A 29 -4.44 2.43 6.22
C CYS A 29 -4.91 3.34 5.08
N ASN A 30 -4.55 3.01 3.84
CA ASN A 30 -4.98 3.76 2.66
C ASN A 30 -6.51 3.75 2.50
N GLY A 31 -7.17 2.62 2.75
CA GLY A 31 -8.63 2.52 2.73
C GLY A 31 -9.29 3.45 3.75
N VAL A 32 -8.77 3.48 4.99
CA VAL A 32 -9.26 4.38 6.04
C VAL A 32 -9.08 5.85 5.65
N LEU A 33 -7.89 6.22 5.15
CA LEU A 33 -7.61 7.61 4.74
C LEU A 33 -8.49 8.05 3.56
N LYS A 34 -8.66 7.21 2.54
CA LYS A 34 -9.57 7.50 1.41
C LYS A 34 -11.04 7.53 1.83
N GLY A 35 -11.41 6.69 2.80
CA GLY A 35 -12.68 6.71 3.53
C GLY A 35 -13.01 8.07 4.08
N ARG A 36 -12.09 8.58 4.88
CA ARG A 36 -12.23 9.83 5.62
C ARG A 36 -12.06 11.06 4.75
N PHE A 37 -11.10 11.04 3.83
CA PHE A 37 -10.71 12.19 3.03
C PHE A 37 -10.92 11.91 1.56
N ARG A 38 -12.10 12.31 1.05
CA ARG A 38 -12.49 12.14 -0.35
C ARG A 38 -11.53 12.81 -1.34
N CYS A 39 -10.74 13.79 -0.90
CA CYS A 39 -9.68 14.41 -1.71
C CYS A 39 -8.56 13.43 -2.11
N LEU A 40 -8.44 12.27 -1.47
CA LEU A 40 -7.50 11.20 -1.82
C LEU A 40 -8.08 10.20 -2.85
N ILE A 41 -9.36 10.30 -3.19
CA ILE A 41 -9.99 9.41 -4.17
C ILE A 41 -9.72 9.94 -5.57
N GLY A 42 -9.15 9.08 -6.41
CA GLY A 42 -8.67 9.39 -7.75
C GLY A 42 -9.75 9.54 -8.82
N GLU A 43 -11.01 9.81 -8.47
CA GLU A 43 -12.09 10.03 -9.46
C GLU A 43 -11.79 11.21 -10.39
N ARG A 44 -10.91 12.12 -9.96
CA ARG A 44 -10.32 13.15 -10.80
C ARG A 44 -8.82 13.02 -10.64
N LYS A 45 -8.09 12.59 -11.67
CA LYS A 45 -6.61 12.64 -11.72
C LYS A 45 -6.16 13.90 -10.98
N MET A 46 -5.44 13.75 -9.87
CA MET A 46 -5.03 14.91 -9.07
C MET A 46 -4.30 15.86 -10.00
N ARG A 47 -4.83 17.07 -10.15
CA ARG A 47 -4.26 18.14 -11.00
C ARG A 47 -3.01 18.75 -10.37
N TYR A 48 -2.49 18.12 -9.33
CA TYR A 48 -1.39 18.58 -8.50
C TYR A 48 -0.12 17.83 -8.90
N ASP A 49 1.01 18.52 -8.83
CA ASP A 49 2.30 17.88 -8.99
C ASP A 49 2.54 16.85 -7.86
N PRO A 50 3.42 15.85 -8.08
CA PRO A 50 3.69 14.82 -7.08
C PRO A 50 4.08 15.35 -5.70
N GLY A 51 4.78 16.48 -5.64
CA GLY A 51 5.17 17.11 -4.37
C GLY A 51 3.95 17.63 -3.60
N THR A 52 3.02 18.29 -4.29
CA THR A 52 1.76 18.74 -3.69
C THR A 52 0.87 17.58 -3.27
N VAL A 53 0.77 16.52 -4.09
CA VAL A 53 0.06 15.28 -3.71
C VAL A 53 0.62 14.70 -2.42
N GLY A 54 1.95 14.66 -2.27
CA GLY A 54 2.60 14.21 -1.04
C GLY A 54 2.22 15.04 0.18
N ARG A 55 2.18 16.37 0.05
CA ARG A 55 1.75 17.27 1.13
C ARG A 55 0.30 17.05 1.53
N ILE A 56 -0.60 16.86 0.56
CA ILE A 56 -2.01 16.54 0.82
C ILE A 56 -2.13 15.23 1.61
N ALA A 57 -1.40 14.20 1.22
CA ALA A 57 -1.40 12.91 1.92
C ALA A 57 -0.88 13.04 3.36
N ILE A 58 0.19 13.79 3.59
CA ILE A 58 0.73 14.06 4.94
C ILE A 58 -0.29 14.81 5.79
N ALA A 59 -0.92 15.86 5.24
CA ALA A 59 -1.95 16.61 5.95
C ALA A 59 -3.13 15.72 6.36
N CYS A 60 -3.58 14.82 5.47
CA CYS A 60 -4.62 13.85 5.79
C CYS A 60 -4.21 12.90 6.93
N ALA A 61 -2.96 12.43 6.95
CA ALA A 61 -2.45 11.59 8.04
C ALA A 61 -2.39 12.33 9.39
N VAL A 62 -1.95 13.59 9.39
CA VAL A 62 -1.94 14.43 10.61
C VAL A 62 -3.35 14.67 11.13
N LEU A 63 -4.29 15.04 10.24
CA LEU A 63 -5.69 15.24 10.60
C LEU A 63 -6.35 13.96 11.11
N HIS A 64 -6.00 12.81 10.51
CA HIS A 64 -6.47 11.51 10.99
C HIS A 64 -6.05 11.25 12.44
N ASN A 65 -4.78 11.54 12.78
CA ASN A 65 -4.28 11.38 14.14
C ASN A 65 -5.02 12.29 15.13
N PHE A 66 -5.27 13.55 14.77
CA PHE A 66 -6.08 14.44 15.61
C PHE A 66 -7.50 13.91 15.82
N CYS A 67 -8.12 13.32 14.80
CA CYS A 67 -9.44 12.71 14.98
C CYS A 67 -9.39 11.49 15.91
N ILE A 68 -8.35 10.66 15.85
CA ILE A 68 -8.18 9.52 16.78
C ILE A 68 -8.06 10.05 18.21
N GLU A 69 -7.20 11.03 18.44
CA GLU A 69 -6.96 11.63 19.76
C GLU A 69 -8.24 12.28 20.31
N GLY A 70 -8.96 13.02 19.47
CA GLY A 70 -10.24 13.64 19.81
C GLY A 70 -11.43 12.68 19.89
N ARG A 71 -11.23 11.37 19.66
CA ARG A 71 -12.30 10.35 19.56
C ARG A 71 -13.42 10.75 18.59
N ILE A 72 -13.05 11.44 17.51
CA ILE A 72 -13.96 11.88 16.47
C ILE A 72 -14.23 10.69 15.55
N ASP A 73 -15.40 10.07 15.75
CA ASP A 73 -15.88 9.05 14.85
C ASP A 73 -16.37 9.69 13.55
N VAL A 74 -15.60 9.47 12.48
CA VAL A 74 -16.04 9.73 11.11
C VAL A 74 -15.92 8.41 10.37
N ASN A 75 -16.79 7.49 10.75
CA ASN A 75 -17.06 6.26 10.04
C ASN A 75 -17.78 6.62 8.74
N PHE A 76 -17.03 7.04 7.73
CA PHE A 76 -17.56 7.07 6.37
C PHE A 76 -17.54 5.62 5.87
N ASP A 77 -18.73 5.06 5.61
CA ASP A 77 -18.93 3.72 5.10
C ASP A 77 -17.84 3.31 4.09
N ILE A 78 -16.90 2.49 4.58
CA ILE A 78 -15.77 1.98 3.80
C ILE A 78 -16.27 1.01 2.69
N HIS A 79 -17.53 0.59 2.75
CA HIS A 79 -18.18 -0.31 1.80
C HIS A 79 -18.24 0.23 0.36
N GLY A 80 -18.14 1.54 0.15
CA GLY A 80 -18.15 2.15 -1.19
C GLY A 80 -16.77 2.46 -1.78
N LEU A 81 -15.69 2.16 -1.07
CA LEU A 81 -14.32 2.57 -1.43
C LEU A 81 -13.39 1.43 -1.78
N HIS A 82 -13.96 0.37 -2.34
CA HIS A 82 -13.20 -0.39 -3.32
C HIS A 82 -12.86 0.57 -4.46
N ASP A 83 -11.70 1.23 -4.36
CA ASP A 83 -10.90 1.46 -5.54
C ASP A 83 -10.98 0.13 -6.29
N ASN A 84 -11.50 0.17 -7.53
CA ASN A 84 -11.40 -0.95 -8.44
C ASN A 84 -9.91 -1.06 -8.80
N VAL A 85 -9.09 -1.43 -7.80
CA VAL A 85 -7.79 -2.02 -7.97
C VAL A 85 -8.14 -3.29 -8.69
N ASN A 86 -8.08 -3.21 -10.01
CA ASN A 86 -8.25 -4.34 -10.88
C ASN A 86 -7.38 -5.45 -10.25
N ASN A 87 -8.03 -6.44 -9.63
CA ASN A 87 -7.40 -7.68 -9.19
C ASN A 87 -7.07 -8.55 -10.42
N ASN A 88 -6.94 -7.92 -11.60
CA ASN A 88 -6.07 -8.45 -12.62
C ASN A 88 -4.76 -8.76 -11.90
N PRO A 89 -4.27 -10.02 -11.93
CA PRO A 89 -2.91 -10.28 -11.52
C PRO A 89 -2.08 -9.23 -12.23
N VAL A 90 -1.33 -8.40 -11.47
CA VAL A 90 -0.50 -7.32 -12.00
C VAL A 90 0.15 -7.89 -13.25
N GLN A 91 -0.34 -7.43 -14.41
CA GLN A 91 0.07 -8.01 -15.69
C GLN A 91 1.58 -7.85 -15.69
N MET A 92 2.30 -8.96 -15.74
CA MET A 92 3.73 -9.00 -15.46
C MET A 92 4.44 -8.00 -16.38
N VAL A 93 4.64 -6.77 -15.87
CA VAL A 93 5.53 -5.82 -16.50
C VAL A 93 6.85 -6.55 -16.50
N ALA A 94 7.38 -6.84 -17.69
CA ALA A 94 8.59 -7.63 -17.91
C ALA A 94 9.53 -7.42 -16.72
N GLN A 95 9.69 -8.46 -15.89
CA GLN A 95 10.37 -8.31 -14.61
C GLN A 95 11.81 -7.93 -14.89
N ASN A 96 12.12 -6.64 -14.75
CA ASN A 96 13.47 -6.12 -14.96
C ASN A 96 14.43 -6.99 -14.12
N ALA A 97 15.50 -7.52 -14.73
CA ALA A 97 16.49 -8.37 -14.05
C ALA A 97 16.94 -7.78 -12.70
N ASN A 98 17.05 -6.44 -12.65
CA ASN A 98 17.41 -5.67 -11.46
C ASN A 98 16.43 -5.87 -10.29
N GLY A 99 15.14 -6.05 -10.54
CA GLY A 99 14.12 -6.23 -9.50
C GLY A 99 14.16 -7.62 -8.85
N PHE A 100 14.51 -8.64 -9.64
CA PHE A 100 14.76 -9.99 -9.12
C PHE A 100 15.99 -10.04 -8.26
N GLU A 101 17.08 -9.45 -8.75
CA GLU A 101 18.36 -9.42 -8.06
C GLU A 101 18.26 -8.68 -6.72
N ALA A 102 17.61 -7.50 -6.72
CA ALA A 102 17.38 -6.74 -5.49
C ALA A 102 16.53 -7.53 -4.47
N ARG A 103 15.51 -8.26 -4.93
CA ARG A 103 14.70 -9.12 -4.04
C ARG A 103 15.53 -10.28 -3.50
N ARG A 104 16.33 -10.93 -4.33
CA ARG A 104 17.19 -12.05 -3.94
C ARG A 104 18.20 -11.63 -2.88
N GLN A 105 18.91 -10.53 -3.11
CA GLN A 105 19.85 -9.96 -2.13
C GLN A 105 19.17 -9.62 -0.80
N LEU A 106 17.93 -9.13 -0.83
CA LEU A 106 17.19 -8.81 0.38
C LEU A 106 16.80 -10.08 1.16
N ILE A 107 16.39 -11.14 0.47
CA ILE A 107 16.09 -12.44 1.09
C ILE A 107 17.35 -13.03 1.72
N GLU A 108 18.45 -13.10 0.96
CA GLU A 108 19.73 -13.63 1.43
C GLU A 108 20.30 -12.83 2.62
N ARG A 109 20.06 -11.52 2.68
CA ARG A 109 20.58 -10.65 3.75
C ARG A 109 19.75 -10.71 5.04
N TYR A 110 18.43 -10.87 4.95
CA TYR A 110 17.53 -10.64 6.09
C TYR A 110 16.67 -11.85 6.50
N PHE A 111 16.69 -12.95 5.74
CA PHE A 111 15.75 -14.07 5.93
C PHE A 111 16.42 -15.46 5.99
N ASN A 112 17.73 -15.56 6.25
CA ASN A 112 18.44 -16.84 6.46
C ASN A 112 17.91 -17.63 7.66
#